data_AF-A0A7S3WQE1-F1
#
_entry.id   AF-A0A7S3WQE1-F1
#
_cell.length_a   1.000
_cell.length_b   1.000
_cell.length_c   1.000
_cell.angle_alpha   90.00
_cell.angle_beta   90.00
_cell.angle_gamma   90.00
#
_symmetry.space_group_name_H-M   'P 1'
#
loop_
_entity.id
_entity.type
_entity.pdbx_description
1 polymer ?
#
loop_
_entity_poly.entity_id
_entity_poly.type
_entity_poly.pdbx_seq_one_letter_code
_entity_poly.pdbx_strand_id
1 'polypeptide(L)'
;VKKPIYNHITGELDPNENVTPTPIVIFEGLHPMHDERVNKALDLTIYLDITDDVKFAWKAQRDIAERGATMEAVQKAINERKPDFAAYVEPQKAKADIIIQVLMSDLTEDTSGKFLKVKYIQKKSCTVCEAPFLFDKGSKIEWVPNGDKLTTSAPGVKLASYDDEWFGQPVSVVEMDGKIDVLDELIYVESAMCSTGTKYYGELTEQMVKNKDAPGSENGTGLFQTLCAFKIREAYETLRKQ
;
A
#
# COMPACT_ATOMS: atom_id res chain seq x y z
N VAL A 1 -2.22 -8.92 -27.59
CA VAL A 1 -3.60 -8.41 -27.80
C VAL A 1 -3.55 -7.02 -28.45
N LYS A 2 -4.58 -6.65 -29.22
CA LYS A 2 -4.77 -5.25 -29.67
C LYS A 2 -5.53 -4.50 -28.57
N LYS A 3 -4.85 -3.74 -27.74
CA LYS A 3 -5.43 -3.04 -26.59
C LYS A 3 -5.77 -1.59 -26.99
N PRO A 4 -6.98 -1.08 -26.73
CA PRO A 4 -7.26 0.33 -26.92
C PRO A 4 -6.41 1.21 -25.98
N ILE A 5 -6.16 2.45 -26.39
CA ILE A 5 -5.51 3.48 -25.57
C ILE A 5 -6.58 4.48 -25.18
N TYR A 6 -6.79 4.69 -23.88
CA TYR A 6 -7.62 5.78 -23.40
C TYR A 6 -6.75 7.02 -23.19
N ASN A 7 -7.03 8.09 -23.94
CA ASN A 7 -6.27 9.32 -23.89
C ASN A 7 -6.83 10.23 -22.79
N HIS A 8 -6.09 10.38 -21.70
CA HIS A 8 -6.52 11.21 -20.56
C HIS A 8 -6.52 12.72 -20.84
N ILE A 9 -5.91 13.18 -21.94
CA ILE A 9 -5.91 14.60 -22.35
C ILE A 9 -7.17 14.91 -23.15
N THR A 10 -7.54 14.06 -24.11
CA THR A 10 -8.70 14.29 -24.99
C THR A 10 -9.99 13.67 -24.47
N GLY A 11 -9.90 12.64 -23.63
CA GLY A 11 -11.05 11.85 -23.18
C GLY A 11 -11.55 10.82 -24.20
N GLU A 12 -10.77 10.54 -25.24
CA GLU A 12 -11.15 9.66 -26.36
C GLU A 12 -10.37 8.34 -26.38
N LEU A 13 -10.82 7.40 -27.21
CA LEU A 13 -10.11 6.15 -27.50
C LEU A 13 -9.22 6.33 -28.73
N ASP A 14 -7.91 6.32 -28.50
CA ASP A 14 -6.88 6.35 -29.53
C ASP A 14 -6.74 4.97 -30.22
N PRO A 15 -6.08 4.90 -31.40
CA PRO A 15 -5.85 3.64 -32.09
C PRO A 15 -5.20 2.56 -31.21
N ASN A 16 -5.63 1.31 -31.40
CA ASN A 16 -5.15 0.19 -30.60
C ASN A 16 -3.63 0.00 -30.70
N GLU A 17 -2.98 -0.23 -29.56
CA GLU A 17 -1.60 -0.69 -29.49
C GLU A 17 -1.51 -2.22 -29.47
N ASN A 18 -0.37 -2.74 -29.92
CA ASN A 18 -0.09 -4.17 -29.83
C ASN A 18 0.67 -4.48 -28.53
N VAL A 19 0.04 -5.23 -27.64
CA VAL A 19 0.66 -5.68 -26.38
C VAL A 19 1.05 -7.15 -26.51
N THR A 20 2.33 -7.46 -26.36
CA THR A 20 2.84 -8.83 -26.31
C THR A 20 2.83 -9.37 -24.88
N PRO A 21 2.66 -10.69 -24.69
CA PRO A 21 2.74 -11.27 -23.35
C PRO A 21 4.14 -11.08 -22.75
N THR A 22 4.17 -10.87 -21.44
CA THR A 22 5.37 -10.78 -20.60
C THR A 22 5.27 -11.79 -19.45
N PRO A 23 6.38 -12.19 -18.81
CA PRO A 23 6.32 -13.13 -17.68
C PRO A 23 5.47 -12.66 -16.50
N ILE A 24 5.34 -11.33 -16.34
CA ILE A 24 4.47 -10.68 -15.35
C ILE A 24 3.64 -9.64 -16.10
N VAL A 25 2.32 -9.65 -15.89
CA VAL A 25 1.38 -8.63 -16.40
C VAL A 25 0.66 -8.02 -15.21
N ILE A 26 0.73 -6.70 -15.08
CA ILE A 26 0.07 -5.97 -13.98
C ILE A 26 -1.16 -5.25 -14.56
N PHE A 27 -2.33 -5.54 -14.01
CA PHE A 27 -3.56 -4.80 -14.29
C PHE A 27 -3.81 -3.79 -13.19
N GLU A 28 -3.68 -2.50 -13.52
CA GLU A 28 -3.83 -1.39 -12.59
C GLU A 28 -5.02 -0.51 -13.01
N GLY A 29 -5.78 -0.03 -12.03
CA GLY A 29 -6.93 0.84 -12.25
C GLY A 29 -8.04 0.63 -11.22
N LEU A 30 -9.24 1.14 -11.54
CA LEU A 30 -10.38 1.15 -10.61
C LEU A 30 -11.09 -0.20 -10.45
N HIS A 31 -11.01 -1.09 -11.44
CA HIS A 31 -11.85 -2.31 -11.50
C HIS A 31 -11.13 -3.65 -11.79
N PRO A 32 -9.85 -3.86 -11.37
CA PRO A 32 -9.15 -5.11 -11.70
C PRO A 32 -9.81 -6.37 -11.11
N MET A 33 -10.54 -6.25 -10.00
CA MET A 33 -11.19 -7.37 -9.29
C MET A 33 -12.73 -7.29 -9.36
N HIS A 34 -13.30 -6.39 -10.16
CA HIS A 34 -14.74 -6.18 -10.21
C HIS A 34 -15.45 -7.34 -10.91
N ASP A 35 -15.00 -7.69 -12.12
CA ASP A 35 -15.52 -8.81 -12.90
C ASP A 35 -14.95 -10.14 -12.39
N GLU A 36 -15.81 -11.07 -11.99
CA GLU A 36 -15.41 -12.37 -11.46
C GLU A 36 -14.55 -13.21 -12.42
N ARG A 37 -14.70 -13.03 -13.74
CA ARG A 37 -13.89 -13.74 -14.74
C ARG A 37 -12.46 -13.23 -14.74
N VAL A 38 -12.29 -11.91 -14.61
CA VAL A 38 -10.97 -11.27 -14.51
C VAL A 38 -10.33 -11.62 -13.18
N ASN A 39 -11.08 -11.49 -12.07
CA ASN A 39 -10.59 -11.81 -10.73
C ASN A 39 -10.05 -13.24 -10.62
N LYS A 40 -10.73 -14.22 -11.22
CA LYS A 40 -10.28 -15.63 -11.26
C LYS A 40 -9.02 -15.87 -12.09
N ALA A 41 -8.65 -14.93 -12.96
CA ALA A 41 -7.46 -15.00 -13.80
C ALA A 41 -6.25 -14.26 -13.20
N LEU A 42 -6.41 -13.61 -12.04
CA LEU A 42 -5.32 -12.94 -11.33
C LEU A 42 -4.64 -13.91 -10.36
N ASP A 43 -3.32 -13.97 -10.40
CA ASP A 43 -2.53 -14.87 -9.54
C ASP A 43 -2.22 -14.27 -8.16
N LEU A 44 -2.20 -12.95 -8.05
CA LEU A 44 -2.04 -12.19 -6.81
C LEU A 44 -2.76 -10.85 -6.96
N THR A 45 -3.51 -10.46 -5.94
CA THR A 45 -4.30 -9.22 -5.95
C THR A 45 -3.90 -8.26 -4.83
N ILE A 46 -3.78 -6.98 -5.16
CA ILE A 46 -3.38 -5.92 -4.22
C ILE A 46 -4.39 -4.78 -4.29
N TYR A 47 -4.80 -4.26 -3.13
CA TYR A 47 -5.68 -3.10 -3.01
C TYR A 47 -5.05 -2.02 -2.14
N LEU A 48 -5.03 -0.77 -2.62
CA LEU A 48 -4.57 0.39 -1.86
C LEU A 48 -5.78 1.11 -1.24
N ASP A 49 -6.01 0.91 0.06
CA ASP A 49 -7.13 1.47 0.82
C ASP A 49 -6.72 2.74 1.57
N ILE A 50 -6.84 3.89 0.91
CA ILE A 50 -6.62 5.19 1.55
C ILE A 50 -7.95 5.63 2.19
N THR A 51 -7.96 5.89 3.50
CA THR A 51 -9.19 6.33 4.20
C THR A 51 -9.66 7.70 3.72
N ASP A 52 -10.95 7.98 3.91
CA ASP A 52 -11.56 9.25 3.49
C ASP A 52 -10.86 10.46 4.10
N ASP A 53 -10.42 10.38 5.36
CA ASP A 53 -9.71 11.46 6.04
C ASP A 53 -8.36 11.77 5.38
N VAL A 54 -7.59 10.72 5.03
CA VAL A 54 -6.30 10.88 4.35
C VAL A 54 -6.50 11.40 2.93
N LYS A 55 -7.47 10.85 2.19
CA LYS A 55 -7.84 11.35 0.85
C LYS A 55 -8.23 12.83 0.90
N PHE A 56 -9.00 13.22 1.90
CA PHE A 56 -9.41 14.61 2.10
C PHE A 56 -8.19 15.50 2.39
N ALA A 57 -7.33 15.13 3.34
CA ALA A 57 -6.15 15.91 3.71
C ALA A 57 -5.22 16.13 2.51
N TRP A 58 -4.88 15.08 1.76
CA TRP A 58 -4.03 15.20 0.57
C TRP A 58 -4.68 16.00 -0.55
N LYS A 59 -5.99 15.81 -0.77
CA LYS A 59 -6.72 16.58 -1.79
C LYS A 59 -6.84 18.05 -1.41
N ALA A 60 -7.10 18.36 -0.15
CA ALA A 60 -7.14 19.73 0.36
C ALA A 60 -5.79 20.40 0.23
N GLN A 61 -4.70 19.74 0.65
CA GLN A 61 -3.34 20.26 0.48
C GLN A 61 -3.03 20.58 -0.99
N ARG A 62 -3.26 19.63 -1.90
CA ARG A 62 -2.97 19.84 -3.32
C ARG A 62 -3.86 20.91 -3.96
N ASP A 63 -5.18 20.80 -3.80
CA ASP A 63 -6.12 21.65 -4.53
C ASP A 63 -6.18 23.08 -3.94
N ILE A 64 -5.91 23.27 -2.64
CA ILE A 64 -5.79 24.61 -2.03
C ILE A 64 -4.44 25.24 -2.39
N ALA A 65 -3.33 24.51 -2.22
CA ALA A 65 -1.99 25.06 -2.42
C ALA A 65 -1.67 25.30 -3.90
N GLU A 66 -2.09 24.42 -4.81
CA GLU A 66 -1.71 24.49 -6.22
C GLU A 66 -2.77 25.14 -7.11
N ARG A 67 -4.06 25.08 -6.71
CA ARG A 67 -5.19 25.46 -7.59
C ARG A 67 -6.11 26.54 -7.02
N GLY A 68 -5.85 27.04 -5.80
CA GLY A 68 -6.65 28.07 -5.15
C GLY A 68 -8.11 27.65 -4.91
N ALA A 69 -8.39 26.35 -4.82
CA ALA A 69 -9.73 25.85 -4.57
C ALA A 69 -10.19 26.17 -3.15
N THR A 70 -11.49 26.35 -2.94
CA THR A 70 -12.07 26.47 -1.60
C THR A 70 -12.26 25.09 -0.96
N MET A 71 -12.24 25.03 0.38
CA MET A 71 -12.50 23.80 1.12
C MET A 71 -13.86 23.17 0.76
N GLU A 72 -14.88 24.00 0.52
CA GLU A 72 -16.20 23.57 0.10
C GLU A 72 -16.19 22.86 -1.28
N ALA A 73 -15.41 23.38 -2.23
CA ALA A 73 -15.28 22.77 -3.56
C ALA A 73 -14.60 21.38 -3.48
N VAL A 74 -13.58 21.26 -2.62
CA VAL A 74 -12.90 19.98 -2.36
C VAL A 74 -13.87 18.96 -1.76
N GLN A 75 -14.63 19.37 -0.73
CA GLN A 75 -15.61 18.51 -0.08
C GLN A 75 -16.72 18.07 -1.04
N LYS A 76 -17.23 18.98 -1.85
CA LYS A 76 -18.28 18.69 -2.85
C LYS A 76 -17.81 17.63 -3.84
N ALA A 77 -16.59 17.78 -4.39
CA ALA A 77 -16.04 16.83 -5.35
C ALA A 77 -15.83 15.42 -4.77
N ILE A 78 -15.49 15.32 -3.48
CA ILE A 78 -15.40 14.01 -2.79
C ILE A 78 -16.80 13.41 -2.63
N ASN A 79 -17.75 14.20 -2.15
CA ASN A 79 -19.12 13.75 -1.90
C ASN A 79 -19.82 13.27 -3.18
N GLU A 80 -19.57 13.93 -4.32
CA GLU A 80 -20.12 13.53 -5.62
C GLU A 80 -19.62 12.15 -6.09
N ARG A 81 -18.37 11.77 -5.75
CA ARG A 81 -17.78 10.48 -6.17
C ARG A 81 -18.02 9.34 -5.18
N LYS A 82 -18.36 9.66 -3.94
CA LYS A 82 -18.50 8.68 -2.84
C LYS A 82 -19.54 7.59 -3.13
N PRO A 83 -20.72 7.87 -3.71
CA PRO A 83 -21.70 6.83 -4.04
C PRO A 83 -21.15 5.77 -5.00
N ASP A 84 -20.53 6.21 -6.11
CA ASP A 84 -19.98 5.28 -7.11
C ASP A 84 -18.75 4.54 -6.58
N PHE A 85 -17.90 5.21 -5.80
CA PHE A 85 -16.77 4.56 -5.16
C PHE A 85 -17.22 3.43 -4.23
N ALA A 86 -18.19 3.71 -3.36
CA ALA A 86 -18.74 2.72 -2.42
C ALA A 86 -19.47 1.56 -3.14
N ALA A 87 -20.10 1.84 -4.28
CA ALA A 87 -20.83 0.82 -5.04
C ALA A 87 -19.92 -0.08 -5.88
N TYR A 88 -18.87 0.47 -6.50
CA TYR A 88 -18.14 -0.22 -7.58
C TYR A 88 -16.65 -0.44 -7.31
N VAL A 89 -16.01 0.43 -6.53
CA VAL A 89 -14.56 0.39 -6.27
C VAL A 89 -14.27 -0.27 -4.92
N GLU A 90 -14.83 0.27 -3.84
CA GLU A 90 -14.59 -0.16 -2.47
C GLU A 90 -14.83 -1.66 -2.22
N PRO A 91 -15.89 -2.31 -2.76
CA PRO A 91 -16.14 -3.73 -2.48
C PRO A 91 -15.00 -4.66 -2.92
N GLN A 92 -14.14 -4.23 -3.85
CA GLN A 92 -13.01 -5.02 -4.31
C GLN A 92 -11.94 -5.23 -3.22
N LYS A 93 -11.87 -4.37 -2.19
CA LYS A 93 -10.91 -4.54 -1.07
C LYS A 93 -11.17 -5.80 -0.24
N ALA A 94 -12.41 -6.31 -0.25
CA ALA A 94 -12.75 -7.59 0.36
C ALA A 94 -12.24 -8.80 -0.44
N LYS A 95 -11.93 -8.63 -1.73
CA LYS A 95 -11.41 -9.69 -2.62
C LYS A 95 -9.89 -9.79 -2.60
N ALA A 96 -9.20 -8.67 -2.43
CA ALA A 96 -7.74 -8.60 -2.49
C ALA A 96 -7.01 -9.54 -1.52
N ASP A 97 -5.85 -10.06 -1.94
CA ASP A 97 -4.96 -10.89 -1.13
C ASP A 97 -4.13 -10.05 -0.17
N ILE A 98 -3.65 -8.90 -0.66
CA ILE A 98 -2.87 -7.92 0.09
C ILE A 98 -3.61 -6.58 0.04
N ILE A 99 -3.74 -5.93 1.19
CA ILE A 99 -4.32 -4.60 1.33
C ILE A 99 -3.30 -3.70 2.00
N ILE A 100 -3.00 -2.57 1.39
CA ILE A 100 -2.26 -1.48 2.03
C ILE A 100 -3.28 -0.44 2.48
N GLN A 101 -3.57 -0.41 3.78
CA GLN A 101 -4.50 0.56 4.34
C GLN A 101 -3.74 1.76 4.90
N VAL A 102 -4.08 2.98 4.46
CA VAL A 102 -3.46 4.24 4.90
C VAL A 102 -4.48 5.02 5.72
N LEU A 103 -4.16 5.25 6.99
CA LEU A 103 -4.95 5.97 7.97
C LEU A 103 -4.17 7.17 8.53
N MET A 104 -4.87 8.07 9.23
CA MET A 104 -4.20 9.06 10.07
C MET A 104 -3.44 8.36 11.21
N SER A 105 -2.37 9.00 11.68
CA SER A 105 -1.56 8.51 12.79
C SER A 105 -2.36 8.46 14.09
N ASP A 106 -2.13 7.43 14.92
CA ASP A 106 -2.62 7.40 16.31
C ASP A 106 -1.61 8.04 17.28
N LEU A 107 -0.39 8.36 16.81
CA LEU A 107 0.66 8.95 17.63
C LEU A 107 0.48 10.46 17.84
N THR A 108 -0.38 11.10 17.05
CA THR A 108 -0.63 12.55 17.11
C THR A 108 -1.99 12.90 16.54
N GLU A 109 -2.64 13.94 17.06
CA GLU A 109 -3.89 14.48 16.51
C GLU A 109 -3.63 15.39 15.29
N ASP A 110 -2.88 14.86 14.31
CA ASP A 110 -2.59 15.57 13.05
C ASP A 110 -3.67 15.31 12.00
N THR A 111 -4.34 16.39 11.57
CA THR A 111 -5.30 16.31 10.45
C THR A 111 -4.68 16.68 9.11
N SER A 112 -3.38 16.99 9.06
CA SER A 112 -2.71 17.38 7.82
C SER A 112 -2.39 16.20 6.91
N GLY A 113 -2.46 14.96 7.40
CA GLY A 113 -2.07 13.76 6.64
C GLY A 113 -0.56 13.65 6.44
N LYS A 114 0.22 14.34 7.30
CA LYS A 114 1.68 14.27 7.33
C LYS A 114 2.14 13.04 8.10
N PHE A 115 1.45 12.71 9.19
CA PHE A 115 1.73 11.51 9.97
C PHE A 115 0.65 10.47 9.69
N LEU A 116 1.09 9.28 9.30
CA LEU A 116 0.20 8.23 8.84
C LEU A 116 0.45 6.95 9.62
N LYS A 117 -0.64 6.26 9.91
CA LYS A 117 -0.62 4.84 10.22
C LYS A 117 -0.88 4.08 8.94
N VAL A 118 0.01 3.17 8.60
CA VAL A 118 -0.17 2.31 7.43
C VAL A 118 -0.19 0.87 7.87
N LYS A 119 -1.10 0.09 7.32
CA LYS A 119 -1.23 -1.34 7.58
C LYS A 119 -0.98 -2.10 6.29
N TYR A 120 -0.06 -3.04 6.33
CA TYR A 120 0.01 -4.15 5.40
C TYR A 120 -0.86 -5.27 5.96
N ILE A 121 -1.95 -5.61 5.25
CA ILE A 121 -2.91 -6.64 5.65
C ILE A 121 -2.87 -7.72 4.59
N GLN A 122 -2.57 -8.96 4.96
CA GLN A 122 -2.54 -10.08 4.02
C GLN A 122 -3.45 -11.20 4.48
N LYS A 123 -4.32 -11.67 3.58
CA LYS A 123 -5.16 -12.84 3.83
C LYS A 123 -4.32 -14.08 4.01
N LYS A 124 -4.66 -14.86 5.04
CA LYS A 124 -4.03 -16.17 5.27
C LYS A 124 -4.36 -17.19 4.18
N SER A 125 -5.38 -16.91 3.36
CA SER A 125 -5.71 -17.70 2.17
C SER A 125 -4.78 -17.45 0.98
N CYS A 126 -3.95 -16.41 0.99
CA CYS A 126 -2.97 -16.16 -0.06
C CYS A 126 -1.84 -17.20 0.05
N THR A 127 -1.75 -18.10 -0.93
CA THR A 127 -0.80 -19.23 -0.92
C THR A 127 0.45 -18.99 -1.77
N VAL A 128 0.51 -17.88 -2.52
CA VAL A 128 1.61 -17.61 -3.45
C VAL A 128 2.79 -16.89 -2.80
N CYS A 129 2.59 -16.26 -1.64
CA CYS A 129 3.63 -15.61 -0.86
C CYS A 129 3.31 -15.64 0.64
N GLU A 130 4.33 -15.72 1.50
CA GLU A 130 4.15 -15.72 2.96
C GLU A 130 3.83 -14.31 3.50
N ALA A 131 3.09 -14.21 4.59
CA ALA A 131 2.85 -12.92 5.24
C ALA A 131 4.08 -12.45 6.05
N PRO A 132 4.48 -11.17 5.96
CA PRO A 132 5.52 -10.62 6.82
C PRO A 132 5.02 -10.53 8.28
N PHE A 133 5.95 -10.58 9.23
CA PHE A 133 5.66 -10.42 10.66
C PHE A 133 6.86 -9.80 11.40
N LEU A 134 6.66 -9.34 12.63
CA LEU A 134 7.74 -8.84 13.49
C LEU A 134 8.12 -9.90 14.52
N PHE A 135 9.41 -10.19 14.64
CA PHE A 135 10.03 -11.09 15.63
C PHE A 135 9.51 -12.54 15.70
N ASP A 136 8.24 -12.74 16.07
CA ASP A 136 7.64 -14.04 16.37
C ASP A 136 6.33 -14.24 15.59
N LYS A 137 6.30 -15.28 14.74
CA LYS A 137 5.19 -15.54 13.80
C LYS A 137 3.93 -15.92 14.58
N GLY A 138 2.84 -15.19 14.35
CA GLY A 138 1.53 -15.46 14.95
C GLY A 138 1.32 -14.85 16.35
N SER A 139 2.34 -14.22 16.92
CA SER A 139 2.20 -13.44 18.16
C SER A 139 1.74 -12.01 17.87
N LYS A 140 1.01 -11.42 18.81
CA LYS A 140 0.75 -9.98 18.81
C LYS A 140 1.97 -9.25 19.38
N ILE A 141 2.58 -8.42 18.55
CA ILE A 141 3.78 -7.65 18.86
C ILE A 141 3.48 -6.17 18.66
N GLU A 142 3.91 -5.34 19.62
CA GLU A 142 3.99 -3.90 19.48
C GLU A 142 5.43 -3.48 19.82
N TRP A 143 6.03 -2.65 18.97
CA TRP A 143 7.43 -2.29 19.08
C TRP A 143 7.67 -0.83 18.74
N VAL A 144 8.32 -0.12 19.66
CA VAL A 144 8.87 1.21 19.43
C VAL A 144 10.39 1.03 19.27
N PRO A 145 10.96 1.28 18.07
CA PRO A 145 12.40 1.19 17.85
C PRO A 145 13.18 2.10 18.81
N ASN A 146 14.37 1.65 19.22
CA ASN A 146 15.27 2.46 20.02
C ASN A 146 15.76 3.69 19.22
N GLY A 147 15.51 4.89 19.75
CA GLY A 147 15.92 6.16 19.14
C GLY A 147 17.43 6.33 18.95
N ASP A 148 18.27 5.60 19.70
CA ASP A 148 19.73 5.58 19.51
C ASP A 148 20.15 4.84 18.22
N LYS A 149 19.26 4.00 17.66
CA LYS A 149 19.52 3.16 16.49
C LYS A 149 18.68 3.56 15.27
N LEU A 150 17.64 4.34 15.48
CA LEU A 150 16.73 4.82 14.45
C LEU A 150 16.27 6.23 14.78
N THR A 151 16.77 7.17 13.98
CA THR A 151 16.51 8.60 14.13
C THR A 151 15.10 8.91 13.68
N THR A 152 14.30 9.37 14.64
CA THR A 152 12.93 9.81 14.42
C THR A 152 12.64 11.09 15.19
N SER A 153 12.11 12.10 14.50
CA SER A 153 11.51 13.28 15.10
C SER A 153 10.15 12.94 15.68
N ALA A 154 9.69 13.72 16.66
CA ALA A 154 8.33 13.60 17.19
C ALA A 154 7.28 13.53 16.05
N PRO A 155 6.29 12.62 16.14
CA PRO A 155 5.94 11.80 17.30
C PRO A 155 6.71 10.47 17.41
N GLY A 156 7.69 10.22 16.53
CA GLY A 156 8.46 8.98 16.47
C GLY A 156 7.87 7.97 15.49
N VAL A 157 8.17 6.70 15.72
CA VAL A 157 7.64 5.57 14.96
C VAL A 157 7.25 4.42 15.89
N LYS A 158 6.12 3.77 15.59
CA LYS A 158 5.67 2.54 16.23
C LYS A 158 5.35 1.51 15.16
N LEU A 159 5.80 0.27 15.36
CA LEU A 159 5.44 -0.86 14.53
C LEU A 159 4.64 -1.88 15.34
N ALA A 160 3.78 -2.63 14.66
CA ALA A 160 3.10 -3.77 15.27
C ALA A 160 2.87 -4.89 14.25
N SER A 161 2.75 -6.12 14.74
CA SER A 161 2.25 -7.24 13.94
C SER A 161 1.30 -8.10 14.76
N TYR A 162 0.23 -8.57 14.13
CA TYR A 162 -0.82 -9.35 14.79
C TYR A 162 -1.69 -10.07 13.75
N ASP A 163 -2.47 -11.03 14.21
CA ASP A 163 -3.56 -11.61 13.42
C ASP A 163 -4.87 -10.84 13.67
N ASP A 164 -5.70 -10.73 12.64
CA ASP A 164 -6.98 -10.02 12.67
C ASP A 164 -7.98 -10.68 11.70
N GLU A 165 -9.16 -10.07 11.55
CA GLU A 165 -10.17 -10.44 10.57
C GLU A 165 -10.44 -9.28 9.59
N TRP A 166 -10.47 -9.58 8.29
CA TRP A 166 -10.82 -8.64 7.23
C TRP A 166 -11.98 -9.21 6.42
N PHE A 167 -13.17 -8.60 6.55
CA PHE A 167 -14.40 -9.07 5.89
C PHE A 167 -14.70 -10.55 6.13
N GLY A 168 -14.60 -11.02 7.38
CA GLY A 168 -14.84 -12.43 7.73
C GLY A 168 -13.72 -13.39 7.34
N GLN A 169 -12.58 -12.89 6.83
CA GLN A 169 -11.42 -13.70 6.45
C GLN A 169 -10.27 -13.46 7.42
N PRO A 170 -9.59 -14.52 7.90
CA PRO A 170 -8.43 -14.35 8.75
C PRO A 170 -7.26 -13.72 7.97
N VAL A 171 -6.65 -12.70 8.57
CA VAL A 171 -5.51 -11.97 8.01
C VAL A 171 -4.35 -11.92 9.00
N SER A 172 -3.15 -11.71 8.47
CA SER A 172 -1.99 -11.27 9.24
C SER A 172 -1.68 -9.82 8.87
N VAL A 173 -1.40 -9.01 9.88
CA VAL A 173 -1.21 -7.57 9.76
C VAL A 173 0.18 -7.19 10.23
N VAL A 174 0.85 -6.32 9.48
CA VAL A 174 2.01 -5.54 9.93
C VAL A 174 1.66 -4.07 9.75
N GLU A 175 1.81 -3.26 10.78
CA GLU A 175 1.55 -1.83 10.70
C GLU A 175 2.75 -0.99 11.14
N MET A 176 2.84 0.20 10.57
CA MET A 176 3.81 1.24 10.91
C MET A 176 3.06 2.55 11.06
N ASP A 177 3.23 3.19 12.21
CA ASP A 177 2.66 4.49 12.55
C ASP A 177 3.78 5.48 12.82
N GLY A 178 3.71 6.64 12.18
CA GLY A 178 4.75 7.68 12.26
C GLY A 178 5.75 7.60 11.10
N LYS A 179 6.95 8.14 11.32
CA LYS A 179 7.94 8.36 10.26
C LYS A 179 9.38 8.14 10.72
N ILE A 180 10.24 7.86 9.76
CA ILE A 180 11.69 7.71 9.92
C ILE A 180 12.36 8.89 9.23
N ASP A 181 13.28 9.58 9.91
CA ASP A 181 13.94 10.75 9.33
C ASP A 181 15.16 10.38 8.48
N VAL A 182 15.84 9.29 8.83
CA VAL A 182 17.07 8.82 8.17
C VAL A 182 16.82 7.44 7.60
N LEU A 183 16.56 7.36 6.29
CA LEU A 183 16.21 6.10 5.62
C LEU A 183 17.32 5.05 5.65
N ASP A 184 18.59 5.45 5.70
CA ASP A 184 19.71 4.51 5.83
C ASP A 184 19.65 3.70 7.14
N GLU A 185 18.97 4.23 8.17
CA GLU A 185 18.79 3.56 9.46
C GLU A 185 17.57 2.62 9.46
N LEU A 186 16.77 2.59 8.39
CA LEU A 186 15.65 1.64 8.20
C LEU A 186 16.12 0.18 8.30
N ILE A 187 17.40 -0.09 8.09
CA ILE A 187 18.02 -1.40 8.30
C ILE A 187 17.73 -1.97 9.70
N TYR A 188 17.56 -1.10 10.70
CA TYR A 188 17.19 -1.52 12.04
C TYR A 188 15.77 -2.09 12.10
N VAL A 189 14.82 -1.45 11.40
CA VAL A 189 13.46 -1.99 11.21
C VAL A 189 13.49 -3.28 10.39
N GLU A 190 14.24 -3.29 9.28
CA GLU A 190 14.41 -4.48 8.44
C GLU A 190 14.90 -5.68 9.25
N SER A 191 15.83 -5.48 10.19
CA SER A 191 16.34 -6.55 11.07
C SER A 191 15.29 -7.18 11.99
N ALA A 192 14.20 -6.46 12.27
CA ALA A 192 13.08 -6.94 13.07
C ALA A 192 11.99 -7.64 12.22
N MET A 193 11.98 -7.38 10.91
CA MET A 193 11.00 -7.93 9.99
C MET A 193 11.40 -9.32 9.50
N CYS A 194 10.44 -10.23 9.51
CA CYS A 194 10.59 -11.58 9.02
C CYS A 194 9.68 -11.82 7.81
N SER A 195 10.07 -12.77 6.95
CA SER A 195 9.30 -13.14 5.75
C SER A 195 8.95 -11.93 4.88
N THR A 196 9.89 -11.02 4.65
CA THR A 196 9.70 -9.81 3.82
C THR A 196 9.76 -10.09 2.32
N GLY A 197 10.25 -11.28 1.92
CA GLY A 197 10.50 -11.64 0.52
C GLY A 197 11.83 -11.11 -0.01
N THR A 198 12.71 -10.57 0.84
CA THR A 198 14.05 -10.12 0.45
C THR A 198 14.97 -11.30 0.07
N LYS A 199 15.94 -11.05 -0.83
CA LYS A 199 16.96 -12.02 -1.27
C LYS A 199 18.23 -11.97 -0.44
N TYR A 200 18.50 -10.82 0.18
CA TYR A 200 19.64 -10.61 1.05
C TYR A 200 19.29 -9.57 2.10
N TYR A 201 20.04 -9.60 3.20
CA TYR A 201 19.90 -8.61 4.27
C TYR A 201 20.31 -7.23 3.76
N GLY A 202 19.43 -6.24 3.94
CA GLY A 202 19.60 -4.87 3.47
C GLY A 202 18.90 -4.55 2.16
N GLU A 203 18.30 -5.53 1.47
CA GLU A 203 17.61 -5.27 0.20
C GLU A 203 16.44 -4.30 0.38
N LEU A 204 15.67 -4.42 1.48
CA LEU A 204 14.53 -3.52 1.72
C LEU A 204 15.01 -2.08 1.90
N THR A 205 16.01 -1.88 2.77
CA THR A 205 16.61 -0.57 3.00
C THR A 205 17.21 0.01 1.72
N GLU A 206 17.92 -0.81 0.94
CA GLU A 206 18.50 -0.39 -0.34
C GLU A 206 17.43 0.12 -1.32
N GLN A 207 16.31 -0.60 -1.47
CA GLN A 207 15.23 -0.17 -2.37
C GLN A 207 14.52 1.10 -1.86
N MET A 208 14.37 1.25 -0.56
CA MET A 208 13.78 2.44 0.06
C MET A 208 14.67 3.67 -0.14
N VAL A 209 15.98 3.54 0.08
CA VAL A 209 16.95 4.63 -0.15
C VAL A 209 17.04 5.02 -1.63
N LYS A 210 16.99 4.05 -2.54
CA LYS A 210 16.94 4.32 -4.00
C LYS A 210 15.73 5.14 -4.42
N ASN A 211 14.61 4.99 -3.71
CA ASN A 211 13.36 5.68 -3.98
C ASN A 211 13.04 6.76 -2.93
N LYS A 212 14.06 7.32 -2.27
CA LYS A 212 13.87 8.29 -1.17
C LYS A 212 13.06 9.54 -1.57
N ASP A 213 13.11 9.93 -2.84
CA ASP A 213 12.41 11.11 -3.35
C ASP A 213 10.94 10.82 -3.68
N ALA A 214 10.51 9.55 -3.62
CA ALA A 214 9.12 9.17 -3.81
C ALA A 214 8.25 9.61 -2.61
N PRO A 215 7.02 10.10 -2.83
CA PRO A 215 6.12 10.45 -1.75
C PRO A 215 5.88 9.28 -0.79
N GLY A 216 6.05 9.53 0.51
CA GLY A 216 5.81 8.52 1.54
C GLY A 216 6.96 7.53 1.76
N SER A 217 8.14 7.77 1.16
CA SER A 217 9.37 7.00 1.40
C SER A 217 9.75 6.92 2.89
N GLU A 218 9.46 7.96 3.65
CA GLU A 218 9.77 8.11 5.08
C GLU A 218 8.77 7.44 6.05
N ASN A 219 7.69 6.84 5.55
CA ASN A 219 6.66 6.23 6.39
C ASN A 219 6.21 4.85 5.86
N GLY A 220 5.17 4.29 6.50
CA GLY A 220 4.68 2.95 6.15
C GLY A 220 4.20 2.80 4.70
N THR A 221 3.87 3.88 3.99
CA THR A 221 3.41 3.78 2.60
C THR A 221 4.51 3.28 1.67
N GLY A 222 5.69 3.92 1.68
CA GLY A 222 6.84 3.46 0.90
C GLY A 222 7.33 2.09 1.34
N LEU A 223 7.39 1.86 2.67
CA LEU A 223 7.81 0.58 3.24
C LEU A 223 6.96 -0.58 2.71
N PHE A 224 5.63 -0.47 2.83
CA PHE A 224 4.73 -1.57 2.48
C PHE A 224 4.48 -1.71 0.98
N GLN A 225 4.62 -0.64 0.18
CA GLN A 225 4.68 -0.77 -1.29
C GLN A 225 5.93 -1.52 -1.74
N THR A 226 7.08 -1.26 -1.10
CA THR A 226 8.32 -1.99 -1.38
C THR A 226 8.19 -3.46 -1.00
N LEU A 227 7.56 -3.77 0.14
CA LEU A 227 7.22 -5.16 0.48
C LEU A 227 6.30 -5.79 -0.56
N CYS A 228 5.27 -5.10 -1.04
CA CYS A 228 4.40 -5.61 -2.11
C CYS A 228 5.20 -6.01 -3.36
N ALA A 229 6.20 -5.22 -3.76
CA ALA A 229 7.05 -5.57 -4.89
C ALA A 229 7.83 -6.88 -4.64
N PHE A 230 8.34 -7.10 -3.43
CA PHE A 230 8.98 -8.36 -3.05
C PHE A 230 8.00 -9.52 -3.01
N LYS A 231 6.75 -9.29 -2.60
CA LYS A 231 5.68 -10.30 -2.61
C LYS A 231 5.21 -10.68 -4.01
N ILE A 232 5.17 -9.73 -4.94
CA ILE A 232 4.96 -10.02 -6.37
C ILE A 232 6.07 -10.91 -6.90
N ARG A 233 7.34 -10.61 -6.57
CA ARG A 233 8.49 -11.46 -6.94
C ARG A 233 8.38 -12.86 -6.34
N GLU A 234 8.06 -12.95 -5.05
CA GLU A 234 7.88 -14.23 -4.34
C GLU A 234 6.76 -15.06 -4.97
N ALA A 235 5.61 -14.45 -5.26
CA ALA A 235 4.49 -15.07 -5.95
C ALA A 235 4.88 -15.61 -7.33
N TYR A 236 5.54 -14.80 -8.14
CA TYR A 236 6.03 -15.21 -9.46
C TYR A 236 6.98 -16.41 -9.37
N GLU A 237 7.91 -16.42 -8.42
CA GLU A 237 8.84 -17.53 -8.22
C GLU A 237 8.16 -18.81 -7.70
N THR A 238 7.16 -18.67 -6.83
CA THR A 238 6.35 -19.79 -6.33
C THR A 238 5.57 -20.44 -7.46
N LEU A 239 4.88 -19.64 -8.27
CA LEU A 239 4.05 -20.11 -9.38
C LEU A 239 4.88 -20.77 -10.49
N ARG A 240 6.11 -20.30 -10.74
CA ARG A 240 7.01 -20.91 -11.73
C ARG A 240 7.57 -22.27 -11.36
N LYS A 241 7.50 -22.66 -10.08
CA LYS A 241 7.98 -23.96 -9.60
C LYS A 241 6.90 -25.04 -9.64
N GLN A 242 5.63 -24.66 -9.85
CA GLN A 242 4.49 -25.56 -10.01
C GLN A 242 4.39 -26.04 -11.46
#